data_AF-A0A0N1NM62-F1
#
_entry.id   AF-A0A0N1NM62-F1
#
_cell.length_a   1.000
_cell.length_b   1.000
_cell.length_c   1.000
_cell.angle_alpha   90.00
_cell.angle_beta   90.00
_cell.angle_gamma   90.00
#
_symmetry.space_group_name_H-M   'P 1'
#
loop_
_entity.id
_entity.type
_entity.pdbx_description
1 polymer ?
#
loop_
_entity_poly.entity_id
_entity_poly.type
_entity_poly.pdbx_seq_one_letter_code
_entity_poly.pdbx_strand_id
1 'polypeptide(L)' 'MSAADPSRGPAQQMLQKAQEMEQEAQRASDPQERQRLQDKARKLREQSEQQGGTSEGLDPTI' A
#
# COMPACT_ATOMS: atom_id res chain seq x y z
N MET A 1 -15.44 24.70 8.89
CA MET A 1 -15.91 23.35 8.56
C MET A 1 -14.74 22.61 7.93
N SER A 2 -14.09 21.73 8.68
CA SER A 2 -12.98 20.91 8.18
C SER A 2 -13.56 19.74 7.40
N ALA A 3 -13.74 19.93 6.10
CA ALA A 3 -14.14 18.86 5.18
C ALA A 3 -12.92 18.46 4.34
N ALA A 4 -11.85 18.03 5.00
CA ALA A 4 -10.93 17.06 4.42
C ALA A 4 -11.43 15.69 4.89
N ASP A 5 -12.57 15.24 4.36
CA ASP A 5 -13.00 13.85 4.53
C ASP A 5 -12.05 12.98 3.67
N PRO A 6 -11.64 11.81 4.18
CA PRO A 6 -10.28 11.31 4.11
C PRO A 6 -9.93 10.86 2.71
N SER A 7 -9.17 11.71 2.02
CA SER A 7 -8.32 11.28 0.92
C SER A 7 -7.31 10.30 1.51
N ARG A 8 -7.66 9.00 1.53
CA ARG A 8 -6.71 7.91 1.73
C ARG A 8 -5.54 8.23 0.83
N GLY A 9 -4.42 8.64 1.40
CA GLY A 9 -3.27 9.09 0.62
C GLY A 9 -2.86 8.01 -0.38
N PRO A 10 -2.06 8.35 -1.41
CA PRO A 10 -1.55 7.37 -2.37
C PRO A 10 -0.96 6.13 -1.70
N ALA A 11 -0.30 6.31 -0.54
CA ALA A 11 0.17 5.23 0.33
C ALA A 11 -0.96 4.29 0.83
N GLN A 12 -2.08 4.82 1.27
CA GLN A 12 -3.19 4.04 1.81
C GLN A 12 -3.98 3.29 0.72
N GLN A 13 -4.07 3.84 -0.51
CA GLN A 13 -4.57 3.10 -1.68
C GLN A 13 -3.65 1.94 -2.05
N MET A 14 -2.34 2.14 -2.02
CA MET A 14 -1.35 1.09 -2.28
C MET A 14 -1.42 -0.03 -1.22
N LEU A 15 -1.55 0.32 0.05
CA LEU A 15 -1.76 -0.66 1.12
C LEU A 15 -3.00 -1.52 0.88
N GLN A 16 -4.10 -0.90 0.45
CA GLN A 16 -5.34 -1.60 0.15
C GLN A 16 -5.15 -2.60 -1.01
N LYS A 17 -4.51 -2.16 -2.09
CA LYS A 17 -4.21 -2.99 -3.26
C LYS A 17 -3.24 -4.13 -2.96
N ALA A 18 -2.29 -3.91 -2.06
CA ALA A 18 -1.41 -4.98 -1.57
C ALA A 18 -2.20 -6.04 -0.80
N GLN A 19 -3.15 -5.62 0.03
CA GLN A 19 -3.98 -6.53 0.82
C GLN A 19 -4.91 -7.37 -0.08
N GLU A 20 -5.45 -6.79 -1.15
CA GLU A 20 -6.22 -7.52 -2.17
C GLU A 20 -5.37 -8.60 -2.85
N MET A 21 -4.16 -8.26 -3.30
CA MET A 21 -3.24 -9.23 -3.91
C MET A 21 -2.87 -10.38 -2.95
N GLU A 22 -2.75 -10.11 -1.65
CA GLU A 22 -2.44 -11.12 -0.65
C GLU A 22 -3.63 -12.07 -0.40
N GLN A 23 -4.86 -11.56 -0.46
CA GLN A 23 -6.07 -12.37 -0.42
C GLN A 23 -6.23 -13.22 -1.68
N GLU A 24 -5.94 -12.66 -2.85
CA GLU A 24 -5.89 -13.44 -4.10
C GLU A 24 -4.82 -14.52 -4.03
N ALA A 25 -3.64 -14.23 -3.49
CA ALA A 25 -2.58 -15.21 -3.30
C ALA A 25 -3.03 -16.38 -2.42
N GLN A 26 -3.78 -16.11 -1.35
CA GLN A 26 -4.33 -17.15 -0.46
C GLN A 26 -5.35 -18.03 -1.17
N ARG A 27 -6.13 -17.47 -2.10
CA ARG A 27 -7.12 -18.20 -2.91
C ARG A 27 -6.50 -18.88 -4.14
N ALA A 28 -5.33 -18.44 -4.57
CA ALA A 28 -4.61 -19.05 -5.68
C ALA A 28 -4.24 -20.51 -5.31
N SER A 29 -4.61 -21.42 -6.20
CA SER A 29 -4.29 -22.85 -6.09
C SER A 29 -2.89 -23.16 -6.59
N ASP A 30 -2.33 -22.31 -7.45
CA ASP A 30 -0.98 -22.45 -7.98
C ASP A 30 0.05 -21.83 -7.01
N PRO A 31 1.06 -22.61 -6.58
CA PRO A 31 2.08 -22.13 -5.64
C PRO A 31 2.98 -21.03 -6.24
N GLN A 32 3.28 -21.07 -7.55
CA GLN A 32 4.03 -19.99 -8.21
C GLN A 32 3.20 -18.72 -8.33
N GLU A 33 1.90 -18.83 -8.62
CA GLU A 33 1.00 -17.68 -8.70
C GLU A 33 0.82 -17.02 -7.33
N ARG A 34 0.60 -17.83 -6.29
CA ARG A 34 0.57 -17.37 -4.89
C ARG A 34 1.84 -16.60 -4.53
N GLN A 35 3.01 -17.14 -4.87
CA GLN A 35 4.28 -16.49 -4.55
C GLN A 35 4.44 -15.16 -5.31
N ARG A 36 4.09 -15.12 -6.61
CA ARG A 36 4.10 -13.87 -7.39
C ARG A 36 3.18 -12.79 -6.82
N LEU A 37 1.98 -13.18 -6.38
CA LEU A 37 1.01 -12.25 -5.80
C LEU A 37 1.49 -11.72 -4.43
N GLN A 38 2.06 -12.58 -3.59
CA GLN A 38 2.70 -12.16 -2.33
C GLN A 38 3.88 -11.22 -2.56
N ASP A 39 4.76 -11.53 -3.52
CA ASP A 39 5.91 -10.67 -3.86
C ASP A 39 5.46 -9.29 -4.37
N LYS A 40 4.40 -9.24 -5.19
CA LYS A 40 3.81 -7.98 -5.66
C LYS A 40 3.18 -7.19 -4.51
N ALA A 41 2.42 -7.85 -3.64
CA ALA A 41 1.82 -7.22 -2.46
C ALA A 41 2.90 -6.60 -1.57
N ARG A 42 3.98 -7.33 -1.30
CA ARG A 42 5.12 -6.86 -0.50
C ARG A 42 5.78 -5.63 -1.13
N LYS A 43 6.09 -5.67 -2.43
CA LYS A 43 6.64 -4.51 -3.15
C LYS A 43 5.73 -3.29 -3.10
N LEU A 44 4.41 -3.47 -3.17
CA LEU A 44 3.47 -2.35 -3.12
C LEU A 44 3.42 -1.70 -1.73
N ARG A 45 3.52 -2.49 -0.65
CA ARG A 45 3.64 -1.96 0.72
C ARG A 45 4.95 -1.18 0.88
N GLU A 46 6.06 -1.73 0.39
CA GLU A 46 7.36 -1.08 0.47
C GLU A 46 7.41 0.25 -0.33
N GLN A 47 6.71 0.32 -1.47
CA GLN A 47 6.54 1.57 -2.22
C GLN A 47 5.61 2.56 -1.51
N SER A 48 4.56 2.07 -0.85
CA SER A 48 3.67 2.87 -0.02
C SER A 48 4.41 3.52 1.14
N GLU A 49 5.28 2.76 1.81
CA GLU A 49 6.14 3.23 2.90
C GLU A 49 7.15 4.27 2.40
N GLN A 50 7.76 4.06 1.23
CA GLN A 50 8.66 5.05 0.62
C GLN A 50 7.94 6.34 0.19
N GLN A 51 6.72 6.23 -0.35
CA GLN A 51 5.93 7.41 -0.76
C GLN A 51 5.28 8.14 0.42
N GLY A 52 4.88 7.42 1.47
CA GLY A 52 4.39 7.99 2.72
C GLY A 52 5.49 8.64 3.56
N GLY A 53 6.66 7.98 3.65
CA GLY A 53 7.81 8.47 4.42
C GLY A 53 8.50 9.71 3.85
N THR A 54 8.28 10.06 2.58
CA THR A 54 8.83 11.28 1.99
C THR A 54 7.99 12.53 2.31
N SER A 55 6.78 12.38 2.87
CA SER A 55 5.91 13.51 3.25
C SER A 55 5.78 13.73 4.76
N GLU A 56 6.41 12.89 5.58
CA GLU A 56 6.28 12.90 7.05
C GLU A 56 7.57 13.34 7.77
N GLY A 57 8.35 14.21 7.12
CA GLY A 57 9.59 14.78 7.66
C GLY A 57 9.90 16.21 7.20
N LEU A 58 8.91 16.95 6.68
CA LEU A 58 9.00 18.38 6.41
C LEU A 58 7.90 19.08 7.21
N ASP A 59 8.18 19.33 8.48
CA ASP A 59 7.55 20.39 9.28
C ASP A 59 7.45 21.68 8.46
N PRO A 60 6.24 22.19 8.12
CA PRO A 60 6.10 23.52 7.57
C PRO A 60 5.87 24.48 8.73
N THR A 61 6.89 24.72 9.55
CA THR A 61 6.89 25.82 10.52
C THR A 61 8.31 26.33 10.74
N ILE A 62 8.83 27.12 9.78
CA ILE A 62 9.69 28.29 10.01
C ILE A 62 9.32 29.34 8.96
#